data_AF-A0A3D4TIU1-F1
#
_entry.id   AF-A0A3D4TIU1-F1
#
_cell.length_a   1.000
_cell.length_b   1.000
_cell.length_c   1.000
_cell.angle_alpha   90.00
_cell.angle_beta   90.00
_cell.angle_gamma   90.00
#
_symmetry.space_group_name_H-M   'P 1'
#
loop_
_entity.id
_entity.type
_entity.pdbx_description
1 polymer ?
#
loop_
_entity_poly.entity_id
_entity_poly.type
_entity_poly.pdbx_seq_one_letter_code
_entity_poly.pdbx_strand_id
1 'polypeptide(L)'
;GTTRDSIAVDLERDGREYRLIDTAGLRRRSRVDEVVEKFSVVKTMQSIEQCQVAVLMLDATEGVTDQDATVLGAVLDAGRA
;
A
#
# COMPACT_ATOMS: atom_id res chain seq x y z
N GLY A 1 20.59 -5.49 8.98
CA GLY A 1 19.58 -5.38 10.06
C GLY A 1 18.23 -5.24 9.41
N THR A 2 17.24 -5.99 9.88
CA THR A 2 15.96 -6.26 9.24
C THR A 2 14.96 -5.11 9.43
N THR A 3 14.61 -4.40 8.36
CA THR A 3 13.36 -3.62 8.30
C THR A 3 12.41 -4.37 7.37
N ARG A 4 11.66 -5.29 7.99
CA ARG A 4 10.66 -6.16 7.35
C ARG A 4 9.23 -5.67 7.61
N ASP A 5 9.10 -4.51 8.26
CA ASP A 5 7.84 -3.90 8.65
C ASP A 5 7.42 -2.81 7.67
N SER A 6 6.12 -2.69 7.48
CA SER A 6 5.47 -1.54 6.85
C SER A 6 5.89 -0.32 7.66
N ILE A 7 6.54 0.64 7.02
CA ILE A 7 7.09 1.80 7.71
C ILE A 7 5.94 2.79 7.85
N ALA A 8 5.41 2.92 9.07
CA ALA A 8 4.57 4.05 9.42
C ALA A 8 5.48 5.23 9.76
N VAL A 9 5.29 6.36 9.09
CA VAL A 9 6.04 7.59 9.31
C VAL A 9 5.07 8.67 9.74
N ASP A 10 5.27 9.18 10.95
CA ASP A 10 4.58 10.36 11.44
C ASP A 10 5.25 11.61 10.86
N LEU A 11 4.45 12.53 10.36
CA LEU A 11 4.90 13.80 9.77
C LEU A 11 3.95 14.93 10.14
N GLU A 12 4.49 16.15 10.15
CA GLU A 12 3.69 17.36 10.34
C GLU A 12 3.85 18.27 9.12
N ARG A 13 2.72 18.80 8.63
CA ARG A 13 2.72 19.82 7.57
C ARG A 13 1.63 20.84 7.86
N ASP A 14 2.02 22.11 7.88
CA ASP A 14 1.11 23.24 8.11
C ASP A 14 0.27 23.09 9.40
N GLY A 15 0.90 22.61 10.49
CA GLY A 15 0.26 22.40 11.79
C GLY A 15 -0.70 21.20 11.83
N ARG A 16 -0.67 20.32 10.82
CA ARG A 16 -1.47 19.09 10.77
C ARG A 16 -0.56 17.87 10.82
N GLU A 17 -0.91 16.94 11.69
CA GLU A 17 -0.26 15.64 11.80
C GLU A 17 -0.81 14.68 10.73
N TYR A 18 0.09 13.94 10.09
CA TYR A 18 -0.24 12.86 9.18
C TYR A 18 0.59 11.63 9.53
N ARG A 19 0.02 10.45 9.27
CA ARG A 19 0.73 9.19 9.32
C ARG A 19 0.75 8.58 7.93
N LEU A 20 1.91 8.54 7.30
CA LEU A 20 2.13 7.81 6.06
C LEU A 20 2.37 6.34 6.39
N ILE A 21 1.57 5.45 5.80
CA ILE A 21 1.76 4.01 5.92
C ILE A 21 2.27 3.52 4.58
N ASP A 22 3.56 3.16 4.51
CA ASP A 22 4.13 2.55 3.32
C ASP A 22 3.84 1.05 3.32
N THR A 23 3.09 0.59 2.32
CA THR A 23 2.96 -0.84 2.05
C THR A 23 4.24 -1.21 1.33
N ALA A 24 5.03 -2.10 1.93
CA ALA A 24 6.42 -2.38 1.60
C ALA A 24 6.77 -2.71 0.12
N GLY A 25 5.83 -2.62 -0.82
CA GLY A 25 5.99 -2.69 -2.26
C GLY A 25 5.13 -3.83 -2.78
N LEU A 26 3.94 -3.50 -3.29
CA LEU A 26 3.11 -4.44 -4.06
C LEU A 26 3.88 -5.04 -5.26
N ARG A 27 4.98 -4.39 -5.67
CA ARG A 27 5.85 -4.75 -6.79
C ARG A 27 7.33 -4.77 -6.38
N ARG A 28 7.74 -5.63 -5.45
CA ARG A 28 9.18 -5.88 -5.26
C ARG A 28 9.71 -6.75 -6.40
N ARG A 29 10.19 -6.13 -7.48
CA ARG A 29 10.88 -6.83 -8.58
C ARG A 29 12.15 -7.52 -8.05
N SER A 30 12.29 -8.78 -8.48
CA SER A 30 13.50 -9.63 -8.48
C SER A 30 13.77 -10.42 -7.18
N ARG A 31 13.39 -11.71 -7.19
CA ARG A 31 13.59 -12.73 -6.14
C ARG A 31 12.86 -12.47 -4.82
N VAL A 32 11.58 -12.81 -4.77
CA VAL A 32 10.85 -12.83 -3.51
C VAL A 32 9.98 -14.07 -3.47
N ASP A 33 10.07 -14.84 -2.38
CA ASP A 33 9.23 -16.00 -2.09
C ASP A 33 7.74 -15.61 -2.07
N GLU A 34 6.88 -16.49 -2.62
CA GLU A 34 5.41 -16.38 -2.66
C GLU A 34 4.78 -15.98 -1.31
N VAL A 35 5.45 -16.34 -0.21
CA VAL A 35 5.07 -16.01 1.17
C VAL A 35 5.08 -14.48 1.40
N VAL A 36 6.11 -13.77 0.98
CA VAL A 36 6.26 -12.33 1.22
C VAL A 36 5.26 -11.51 0.40
N GLU A 37 4.91 -12.00 -0.79
CA GLU A 37 3.90 -11.39 -1.65
C GLU A 37 2.52 -11.45 -0.99
N LYS A 38 2.12 -12.62 -0.46
CA LYS A 38 0.88 -12.80 0.31
C LYS A 38 0.83 -11.88 1.54
N PHE A 39 1.93 -11.76 2.28
CA PHE A 39 1.99 -10.84 3.43
C PHE A 39 1.84 -9.36 3.01
N SER A 40 2.36 -8.99 1.84
CA SER A 40 2.27 -7.62 1.33
C SER A 40 0.83 -7.25 0.98
N VAL A 41 0.04 -8.19 0.43
CA VAL A 41 -1.39 -7.98 0.16
C VAL A 41 -2.18 -7.78 1.45
N VAL A 42 -1.99 -8.64 2.46
CA VAL A 42 -2.70 -8.50 3.75
C VAL A 42 -2.41 -7.15 4.41
N LYS A 43 -1.14 -6.72 4.45
CA LYS A 43 -0.77 -5.40 4.98
C LYS A 43 -1.38 -4.25 4.18
N THR A 44 -1.50 -4.40 2.87
CA THR A 44 -2.15 -3.41 2.01
C THR A 44 -3.62 -3.26 2.37
N MET A 45 -4.35 -4.37 2.51
CA MET A 45 -5.76 -4.35 2.90
C MET A 45 -5.98 -3.72 4.29
N GLN A 46 -5.15 -4.08 5.27
CA GLN A 46 -5.20 -3.47 6.60
C GLN A 46 -4.92 -1.96 6.57
N SER A 47 -4.02 -1.52 5.70
CA SER A 47 -3.71 -0.10 5.53
C SER A 47 -4.87 0.66 4.89
N ILE A 48 -5.54 0.05 3.91
CA ILE A 48 -6.75 0.60 3.26
C ILE A 48 -7.86 0.80 4.29
N GLU A 49 -8.13 -0.20 5.14
CA GLU A 49 -9.17 -0.12 6.19
C GLU A 49 -8.93 0.99 7.22
N GLN A 50 -7.66 1.36 7.47
CA GLN A 50 -7.28 2.32 8.50
C GLN A 50 -7.04 3.74 7.95
N CYS A 51 -6.83 3.88 6.64
CA CYS A 51 -6.48 5.16 6.05
C CYS A 51 -7.73 6.02 5.76
N GLN A 52 -7.59 7.32 5.96
CA GLN A 52 -8.60 8.30 5.54
C GLN A 52 -8.42 8.72 4.08
N VAL A 53 -7.19 8.56 3.54
CA VAL A 53 -6.84 8.89 2.17
C VAL A 53 -5.91 7.81 1.64
N ALA A 54 -6.30 7.19 0.52
CA ALA A 54 -5.48 6.23 -0.21
C ALA A 54 -4.88 6.87 -1.47
N VAL A 55 -3.59 6.63 -1.71
CA VAL A 55 -2.88 7.07 -2.92
C VAL A 55 -2.34 5.83 -3.62
N LEU A 56 -2.84 5.55 -4.83
CA LEU A 56 -2.34 4.46 -5.66
C LEU A 56 -1.35 5.01 -6.69
N MET A 57 -0.14 4.45 -6.72
CA MET A 57 0.90 4.80 -7.68
C MET A 57 0.99 3.73 -8.76
N LEU A 58 0.87 4.13 -10.03
CA LEU A 58 0.92 3.25 -11.20
C LEU A 58 2.26 3.42 -11.94
N ASP A 59 2.78 2.33 -12.48
CA ASP A 59 3.92 2.37 -13.40
C ASP A 59 3.42 2.70 -14.82
N ALA A 60 3.75 3.88 -15.30
CA ALA A 60 3.34 4.34 -16.63
C ALA A 60 3.89 3.49 -17.78
N THR A 61 4.96 2.72 -17.55
CA THR A 61 5.56 1.85 -18.57
C THR A 61 4.82 0.53 -18.74
N GLU A 62 4.10 0.07 -17.71
CA GLU A 62 3.31 -1.16 -17.74
C GLU A 62 1.81 -0.89 -17.90
N GLY A 63 1.36 0.33 -17.65
CA GLY A 63 -0.06 0.68 -17.64
C GLY A 63 -0.76 0.13 -16.38
N VAL A 64 -2.09 0.03 -16.44
CA VAL A 64 -2.89 -0.53 -15.35
C VAL A 64 -2.85 -2.06 -15.44
N THR A 65 -2.41 -2.70 -14.37
CA THR A 65 -2.41 -4.17 -14.26
C THR A 65 -3.60 -4.69 -13.47
N ASP A 66 -3.86 -6.00 -13.54
CA ASP A 66 -4.92 -6.66 -12.76
C ASP A 66 -4.72 -6.49 -11.24
N GLN A 67 -3.46 -6.44 -10.79
CA GLN A 67 -3.14 -6.19 -9.39
C GLN A 67 -3.52 -4.75 -8.98
N ASP A 68 -3.23 -3.77 -9.82
CA ASP A 68 -3.60 -2.37 -9.57
C ASP A 68 -5.13 -2.22 -9.51
N ALA A 69 -5.85 -2.88 -10.43
CA ALA A 69 -7.31 -2.89 -10.45
C ALA A 69 -7.91 -3.56 -9.21
N THR A 70 -7.31 -4.64 -8.73
CA THR A 70 -7.73 -5.35 -7.50
C THR A 70 -7.58 -4.45 -6.28
N VAL A 71 -6.43 -3.79 -6.13
CA VAL A 71 -6.16 -2.87 -5.01
C VAL A 71 -7.09 -1.65 -5.09
N LEU A 72 -7.31 -1.10 -6.28
CA LEU A 72 -8.23 0.02 -6.48
C LEU A 72 -9.68 -0.36 -6.10
N GLY A 73 -10.12 -1.57 -6.46
CA GLY A 73 -11.42 -2.10 -6.05
C GLY A 73 -11.57 -2.15 -4.53
N ALA A 74 -10.57 -2.68 -3.83
CA ALA A 74 -10.54 -2.72 -2.37
C ALA A 74 -10.62 -1.32 -1.73
N VAL A 75 -9.92 -0.33 -2.28
CA VAL A 75 -10.00 1.07 -1.82
C VAL A 75 -11.41 1.62 -1.98
N LEU A 76 -12.05 1.38 -3.13
CA LEU A 76 -13.41 1.85 -3.40
C LEU A 76 -14.43 1.20 -2.47
N ASP A 77 -14.30 -0.11 -2.21
CA ASP A 77 -15.22 -0.82 -1.33
C ASP A 77 -15.09 -0.34 0.13
N ALA A 78 -13.87 -0.10 0.62
CA ALA A 78 -13.64 0.47 1.94
C ALA A 78 -14.21 1.89 2.09
N GLY A 79 -14.14 2.71 1.03
CA GLY A 79 -14.67 4.07 1.03
C GLY A 79 -16.20 4.18 0.89
N ARG A 80 -16.91 3.07 0.67
CA ARG A 80 -18.38 3.01 0.59
C ARG A 80 -19.05 2.63 1.92
N ALA A 81 -18.26 2.36 2.95
CA ALA A 81 -18.71 1.96 4.29
C ALA A 81 -19.08 3.16 5.18
#